data_AF-A0A1I4C879-F1
#
_entry.id   AF-A0A1I4C879-F1
#
_cell.length_a   1.000
_cell.length_b   1.000
_cell.length_c   1.000
_cell.angle_alpha   90.00
_cell.angle_beta   90.00
_cell.angle_gamma   90.00
#
_symmetry.space_group_name_H-M   'P 1'
#
loop_
_entity.id
_entity.type
_entity.pdbx_description
1 polymer ?
#
loop_
_entity_poly.entity_id
_entity_poly.type
_entity_poly.pdbx_seq_one_letter_code
_entity_poly.pdbx_strand_id
1 'polypeptide(L)'
;MTHETDAAADATDDPYDLNRPNDWSYAVDDGRVVYENDDATVRVSITEFSRHLQVYWWVDVFTRDDTEETWTKREAGLGDSFRDPEDAAQVAEVLVESVEDGDDFTELPVSTVV
;
A
#
# COMPACT_ATOMS: atom_id res chain seq x y z
N MET A 1 -4.02 41.64 8.02
CA MET A 1 -4.68 40.91 6.92
C MET A 1 -3.55 40.35 6.08
N THR A 2 -3.19 39.08 6.17
CA THR A 2 -3.96 37.85 6.40
C THR A 2 -3.28 36.96 7.45
N HIS A 3 -4.07 36.41 8.37
CA HIS A 3 -3.77 35.11 8.98
C HIS A 3 -4.08 34.05 7.93
N GLU A 4 -3.33 32.95 7.90
CA GLU A 4 -3.84 31.60 8.21
C GLU A 4 -2.74 30.58 7.87
N THR A 5 -2.30 29.93 8.95
CA THR A 5 -1.52 28.70 8.99
C THR A 5 -2.11 27.65 8.06
N ASP A 6 -1.35 27.18 7.08
CA ASP A 6 -1.48 25.79 6.66
C ASP A 6 -0.19 25.12 7.12
N ALA A 7 -0.32 24.48 8.28
CA ALA A 7 0.72 23.62 8.80
C ALA A 7 0.98 22.59 7.71
N ALA A 8 2.19 22.60 7.14
CA ALA A 8 2.71 21.39 6.54
C ALA A 8 2.50 20.29 7.59
N ALA A 9 1.54 19.41 7.33
CA ALA A 9 1.29 18.30 8.23
C ALA A 9 2.60 17.52 8.28
N ASP A 10 3.32 17.66 9.40
CA ASP A 10 4.37 16.76 9.85
C ASP A 10 3.72 15.37 10.06
N ALA A 11 3.30 14.74 8.96
CA ALA A 11 3.01 13.31 8.89
C ALA A 11 4.29 12.64 8.39
N THR A 12 5.36 12.75 9.17
CA THR A 12 6.68 12.13 8.87
C THR A 12 6.80 10.71 9.44
N ASP A 13 5.72 10.19 10.01
CA ASP A 13 5.62 8.80 10.48
C ASP A 13 4.69 7.99 9.57
N ASP A 14 5.02 6.71 9.42
CA ASP A 14 4.21 5.75 8.71
C ASP A 14 2.91 5.51 9.50
N PRO A 15 1.72 5.76 8.92
CA PRO A 15 0.44 5.60 9.61
C PRO A 15 0.15 4.17 10.06
N TYR A 16 0.80 3.16 9.45
CA TYR A 16 0.65 1.76 9.85
C TYR A 16 1.91 1.21 10.53
N ASP A 17 2.94 2.04 10.74
CA ASP A 17 4.20 1.69 11.40
C ASP A 17 4.79 0.35 10.92
N LEU A 18 4.79 0.13 9.60
CA LEU A 18 5.30 -1.12 9.04
C LEU A 18 6.79 -1.23 9.31
N ASN A 19 7.25 -2.42 9.73
CA ASN A 19 8.66 -2.76 9.80
C ASN A 19 9.20 -3.01 8.37
N ARG A 20 9.22 -1.95 7.57
CA ARG A 20 9.62 -2.00 6.17
C ARG A 20 11.15 -1.98 6.01
N PRO A 21 11.66 -2.56 4.93
CA PRO A 21 13.08 -2.50 4.58
C PRO A 21 13.51 -1.06 4.26
N ASN A 22 14.81 -0.81 4.32
CA ASN A 22 15.34 0.54 4.05
C ASN A 22 15.16 0.95 2.58
N ASP A 23 15.11 -0.01 1.67
CA ASP A 23 14.94 0.19 0.22
C ASP A 23 13.45 0.34 -0.18
N TRP A 24 12.60 0.72 0.79
CA TRP A 24 11.19 1.00 0.58
C TRP A 24 10.83 2.41 1.02
N SER A 25 10.03 3.06 0.18
CA SER A 25 9.42 4.35 0.47
C SER A 25 7.92 4.19 0.69
N TYR A 26 7.30 5.19 1.31
CA TYR A 26 5.85 5.26 1.42
C TYR A 26 5.33 6.65 1.08
N ALA A 27 4.11 6.70 0.57
CA ALA A 27 3.37 7.92 0.30
C ALA A 27 1.95 7.79 0.85
N VAL A 28 1.44 8.87 1.42
CA VAL A 28 0.07 8.95 1.94
C VAL A 28 -0.75 9.86 1.02
N ASP A 29 -1.90 9.38 0.57
CA ASP A 29 -2.84 10.07 -0.32
C ASP A 29 -4.28 9.77 0.11
N ASP A 30 -4.97 10.76 0.68
CA ASP A 30 -6.41 10.76 1.05
C ASP A 30 -7.00 9.39 1.48
N GLY A 31 -6.51 8.85 2.60
CA GLY A 31 -6.99 7.56 3.14
C GLY A 31 -6.36 6.32 2.51
N ARG A 32 -5.40 6.49 1.59
CA ARG A 32 -4.56 5.45 1.02
C ARG A 32 -3.11 5.67 1.40
N VAL A 33 -2.41 4.57 1.69
CA VAL A 33 -0.97 4.55 1.92
C VAL A 33 -0.37 3.58 0.93
N VAL A 34 0.63 4.02 0.19
CA VAL A 34 1.30 3.24 -0.86
C VAL A 34 2.75 3.07 -0.44
N TYR A 35 3.16 1.82 -0.27
CA TYR A 35 4.53 1.40 -0.11
C TYR A 35 5.09 0.98 -1.46
N GLU A 36 6.30 1.42 -1.78
CA GLU A 36 6.96 1.17 -3.05
C GLU A 36 8.42 0.83 -2.81
N ASN A 37 8.90 -0.24 -3.45
CA ASN A 37 10.32 -0.57 -3.42
C ASN A 37 11.13 0.40 -4.30
N ASP A 38 12.41 0.58 -4.00
CA ASP A 38 13.28 1.53 -4.71
C ASP A 38 13.47 1.21 -6.20
N ASP A 39 13.39 -0.07 -6.59
CA ASP A 39 13.41 -0.48 -8.01
C ASP A 39 12.11 -0.12 -8.75
N ALA A 40 11.08 0.30 -8.01
CA ALA A 40 9.76 0.67 -8.52
C ALA A 40 9.13 -0.44 -9.40
N THR A 41 9.27 -1.68 -8.93
CA THR A 41 8.71 -2.89 -9.55
C THR A 41 7.52 -3.45 -8.77
N VAL A 42 7.47 -3.21 -7.46
CA VAL A 42 6.38 -3.67 -6.58
C VAL A 42 5.84 -2.50 -5.76
N ARG A 43 4.51 -2.43 -5.67
CA ARG A 43 3.79 -1.55 -4.75
C ARG A 43 2.81 -2.35 -3.92
N VAL A 44 2.78 -2.05 -2.62
CA VAL A 44 1.74 -2.52 -1.71
C VAL A 44 0.95 -1.31 -1.27
N SER A 45 -0.38 -1.36 -1.32
CA SER A 45 -1.17 -0.24 -0.80
C SER A 45 -2.25 -0.67 0.16
N ILE A 46 -2.38 0.06 1.25
CA ILE A 46 -3.46 -0.05 2.21
C ILE A 46 -4.42 1.10 1.92
N THR A 47 -5.69 0.82 1.67
CA THR A 47 -6.72 1.86 1.49
C THR A 47 -7.79 1.68 2.53
N GLU A 48 -8.00 2.73 3.30
CA GLU A 48 -9.13 2.90 4.18
C GLU A 48 -10.38 3.28 3.37
N PHE A 49 -11.50 2.61 3.63
CA PHE A 49 -12.77 2.99 3.07
C PHE A 49 -13.90 2.75 4.07
N SER A 50 -14.91 3.62 4.03
CA SER A 50 -16.11 3.47 4.85
C SER A 50 -17.22 2.77 4.07
N ARG A 51 -17.85 1.77 4.69
CA ARG A 51 -19.06 1.14 4.18
C ARG A 51 -20.13 1.11 5.26
N HIS A 52 -21.25 1.79 5.02
CA HIS A 52 -22.29 2.06 6.03
C HIS A 52 -21.74 2.85 7.23
N LEU A 53 -21.71 2.25 8.42
CA LEU A 53 -21.24 2.86 9.68
C LEU A 53 -19.95 2.21 10.18
N GLN A 54 -19.23 1.52 9.31
CA GLN A 54 -17.99 0.80 9.64
C GLN A 54 -16.89 1.19 8.66
N VAL A 55 -15.68 1.27 9.19
CA VAL A 55 -14.44 1.49 8.42
C VAL A 55 -13.84 0.12 8.13
N TYR A 56 -13.26 -0.01 6.94
CA TYR A 56 -12.61 -1.19 6.45
C TYR A 56 -11.30 -0.80 5.77
N TRP A 57 -10.40 -1.77 5.66
CA TRP A 57 -9.14 -1.62 4.94
C TRP A 57 -9.05 -2.69 3.87
N TRP A 58 -8.57 -2.33 2.68
CA TRP A 58 -8.08 -3.32 1.72
C TRP A 58 -6.56 -3.31 1.72
N VAL A 59 -5.95 -4.38 1.21
CA VAL A 59 -4.52 -4.40 0.89
C VAL A 59 -4.40 -4.92 -0.53
N ASP A 60 -3.75 -4.12 -1.37
CA ASP A 60 -3.53 -4.43 -2.78
C ASP A 60 -2.05 -4.55 -3.08
N VAL A 61 -1.70 -5.45 -3.99
CA VAL A 61 -0.36 -5.56 -4.58
C VAL A 61 -0.43 -5.13 -6.03
N PHE A 62 0.54 -4.32 -6.46
CA PHE A 62 0.74 -3.94 -7.84
C PHE A 62 2.16 -4.30 -8.25
N THR A 63 2.30 -4.84 -9.44
CA THR A 63 3.61 -5.09 -10.05
C THR A 63 3.74 -4.25 -11.30
N ARG A 64 4.96 -3.90 -11.66
CA ARG A 64 5.28 -3.23 -12.91
C ARG A 64 6.61 -3.77 -13.41
N ASP A 65 6.65 -4.13 -14.68
CA ASP A 65 7.90 -4.40 -15.38
C ASP A 65 8.70 -3.11 -15.52
N ASP A 66 10.04 -3.19 -15.48
CA ASP A 66 10.93 -2.03 -15.64
C ASP A 66 10.74 -1.30 -16.98
N THR A 67 10.13 -2.00 -17.95
CA THR A 67 9.83 -1.49 -19.29
C THR A 67 8.42 -0.92 -19.45
N GLU A 68 7.52 -1.16 -18.48
CA GLU A 68 6.13 -0.72 -18.54
C GLU A 68 5.91 0.55 -17.70
N GLU A 69 5.13 1.49 -18.25
CA GLU A 69 4.78 2.73 -17.53
C GLU A 69 3.59 2.53 -16.59
N THR A 70 2.88 1.40 -16.68
CA THR A 70 1.61 1.14 -16.02
C THR A 70 1.72 0.10 -14.92
N TRP A 71 1.16 0.40 -13.76
CA TRP A 71 1.04 -0.55 -12.66
C TRP A 71 -0.07 -1.56 -12.91
N THR A 72 0.23 -2.84 -12.72
CA THR A 72 -0.71 -3.95 -12.86
C THR A 72 -1.11 -4.46 -11.48
N LYS A 73 -2.40 -4.35 -11.14
CA LYS A 73 -2.94 -4.88 -9.88
C LYS A 73 -2.93 -6.42 -9.91
N ARG A 74 -2.41 -7.04 -8.86
CA ARG A 74 -2.35 -8.49 -8.68
C ARG A 74 -3.36 -8.97 -7.65
N GLU A 75 -3.96 -10.12 -7.90
CA GLU A 75 -4.82 -10.81 -6.94
C GLU A 75 -3.95 -11.56 -5.93
N ALA A 76 -3.55 -10.89 -4.86
CA ALA A 76 -2.74 -11.49 -3.79
C ALA A 76 -3.53 -12.47 -2.88
N GLY A 77 -4.72 -12.91 -3.31
CA GLY A 77 -5.61 -13.73 -2.48
C GLY A 77 -6.21 -13.00 -1.27
N LEU A 78 -5.94 -11.69 -1.14
CA LEU A 78 -6.43 -10.81 -0.07
C LEU A 78 -7.84 -10.29 -0.33
N GLY A 79 -8.66 -11.04 -1.09
CA GLY A 79 -9.97 -10.62 -1.62
C GLY A 79 -11.04 -10.28 -0.57
N ASP A 80 -10.67 -10.21 0.70
CA ASP A 80 -11.50 -9.80 1.81
C ASP A 80 -10.97 -8.49 2.42
N SER A 81 -11.89 -7.56 2.66
CA SER A 81 -11.59 -6.34 3.41
C SER A 81 -11.37 -6.65 4.89
N PHE A 82 -10.34 -6.04 5.48
CA PHE A 82 -10.07 -6.10 6.91
C PHE A 82 -11.00 -5.17 7.68
N ARG A 83 -11.32 -5.54 8.93
CA ARG A 83 -12.09 -4.72 9.88
C ARG A 83 -11.22 -4.09 10.98
N ASP A 84 -9.94 -4.43 10.96
CA ASP A 84 -8.94 -3.98 11.90
C ASP A 84 -7.73 -3.48 11.11
N PRO A 85 -7.20 -2.29 11.43
CA PRO A 85 -6.05 -1.73 10.72
C PRO A 85 -4.75 -2.48 10.99
N GLU A 86 -4.59 -3.11 12.17
CA GLU A 86 -3.39 -3.88 12.52
C GLU A 86 -3.33 -5.19 11.73
N ASP A 87 -4.48 -5.81 11.44
CA ASP A 87 -4.55 -6.97 10.55
C ASP A 87 -4.13 -6.60 9.11
N ALA A 88 -4.59 -5.44 8.61
CA ALA A 88 -4.20 -4.95 7.29
C ALA A 88 -2.70 -4.61 7.23
N ALA A 89 -2.17 -4.00 8.29
CA ALA A 89 -0.75 -3.67 8.43
C ALA A 89 0.13 -4.94 8.43
N GLN A 90 -0.21 -5.95 9.22
CA GLN A 90 0.52 -7.23 9.26
C GLN A 90 0.57 -7.91 7.89
N VAL A 91 -0.54 -7.88 7.13
CA VAL A 91 -0.56 -8.44 5.78
C VAL A 91 0.31 -7.64 4.83
N ALA A 92 0.29 -6.31 4.92
CA ALA A 92 1.16 -5.46 4.11
C ALA A 92 2.64 -5.69 4.44
N GLU A 93 2.98 -5.85 5.73
CA GLU A 93 4.34 -6.18 6.18
C GLU A 93 4.83 -7.49 5.57
N VAL A 94 4.03 -8.57 5.67
CA VAL A 94 4.38 -9.87 5.06
C VAL A 94 4.61 -9.74 3.55
N LEU A 95 3.80 -8.94 2.85
CA LEU A 95 3.99 -8.74 1.41
C LEU A 95 5.30 -8.00 1.10
N VAL A 96 5.63 -6.99 1.89
CA VAL A 96 6.88 -6.24 1.75
C VAL A 96 8.09 -7.13 2.04
N GLU A 97 8.04 -7.92 3.12
CA GLU A 97 9.08 -8.89 3.49
C GLU A 97 9.27 -9.97 2.40
N SER A 98 8.18 -10.47 1.80
CA SER A 98 8.28 -11.44 0.70
C SER A 98 9.08 -10.92 -0.50
N VAL A 99 9.05 -9.60 -0.76
CA VAL A 99 9.88 -9.02 -1.84
C VAL A 99 11.35 -9.02 -1.47
N GLU A 100 11.69 -8.80 -0.20
CA GLU A 100 13.09 -8.97 0.25
C GLU A 100 13.56 -10.42 0.12
N ASP A 101 12.67 -11.38 0.35
CA ASP A 101 12.93 -12.81 0.14
C ASP A 101 12.99 -13.20 -1.35
N GLY A 102 12.68 -12.26 -2.26
CA GLY A 102 12.84 -12.39 -3.71
C GLY A 102 11.55 -12.67 -4.48
N ASP A 103 10.38 -12.48 -3.87
CA ASP A 103 9.09 -12.56 -4.57
C ASP A 103 8.78 -11.24 -5.30
N ASP A 104 8.57 -11.29 -6.60
CA ASP A 104 8.20 -10.12 -7.41
C ASP A 104 6.69 -10.05 -7.72
N PHE A 105 5.92 -11.05 -7.26
CA PHE A 105 4.48 -11.20 -7.46
C PHE A 105 4.01 -11.19 -8.91
N THR A 106 4.90 -11.24 -9.90
CA THR A 106 4.51 -11.22 -11.32
C THR A 106 3.83 -12.51 -11.76
N GLU A 107 3.97 -13.58 -10.99
CA GLU A 107 3.27 -14.86 -11.18
C GLU A 107 1.83 -14.84 -10.65
N LEU A 108 1.46 -13.85 -9.81
CA LEU A 108 0.09 -13.73 -9.31
C LEU A 108 -0.88 -13.38 -10.44
N PRO A 109 -2.13 -13.88 -10.41
CA PRO A 109 -3.11 -13.53 -11.42
C PRO A 109 -3.36 -12.01 -11.41
N VAL A 110 -3.53 -11.46 -12.60
CA VAL A 110 -3.88 -10.03 -12.76
C VAL A 110 -5.32 -9.84 -12.31
N SER A 111 -5.55 -8.85 -11.46
CA SER A 111 -6.91 -8.51 -11.03
C SER A 111 -7.65 -7.84 -12.18
N THR A 112 -8.64 -8.54 -12.74
CA THR A 112 -9.49 -8.04 -13.83
C THR A 112 -10.61 -7.11 -13.34
N VAL A 113 -10.64 -6.79 -12.04
CA VAL A 113 -11.66 -5.92 -11.45
C VAL A 113 -11.26 -4.46 -11.71
N VAL A 114 -11.88 -3.91 -12.76
CA VAL A 114 -11.79 -2.49 -13.17
C VAL A 114 -12.77 -1.63 -12.38
#